data_AF-A0A369GGT3-F1
#
_entry.id   AF-A0A369GGT3-F1
#
_cell.length_a   1.000
_cell.length_b   1.000
_cell.length_c   1.000
_cell.angle_alpha   90.00
_cell.angle_beta   90.00
_cell.angle_gamma   90.00
#
_symmetry.space_group_name_H-M   'P 1'
#
loop_
_entity.id
_entity.type
_entity.pdbx_description
1 polymer ?
#
loop_
_entity_poly.entity_id
_entity_poly.type
_entity_poly.pdbx_seq_one_letter_code
_entity_poly.pdbx_strand_id
1 'polypeptide(L)'
;MAAPTEAQIAHQQLIEKLDLHSIHKNFRNPNWRPNQRRNKNIKTILGDASKREASALATPQDISGDATPATAATAPAEDGLSTSGASTPAASASGTNAPNLAQASRSLSKLVLEKSLRMPPGGGVGTSTAPSATYTNIESAPSLAHARHYCDVTGLPAPYHDPKTRMRYHNKEVFGLIRTLPQPAAEQYLEARGAHTVLK
;
A
#
# COMPACT_ATOMS: atom_id res chain seq x y z
N MET A 1 -26.38 -40.08 -23.80
CA MET A 1 -25.93 -39.43 -22.56
C MET A 1 -27.00 -39.63 -21.50
N ALA A 2 -26.64 -40.02 -20.27
CA ALA A 2 -27.61 -40.17 -19.19
C ALA A 2 -28.21 -38.80 -18.85
N ALA A 3 -29.52 -38.76 -18.57
CA ALA A 3 -30.19 -37.53 -18.16
C ALA A 3 -29.61 -37.03 -16.82
N PRO A 4 -29.47 -35.71 -16.62
CA PRO A 4 -29.00 -35.16 -15.37
C PRO A 4 -29.97 -35.52 -14.23
N THR A 5 -29.40 -35.88 -13.09
CA THR A 5 -30.17 -36.22 -11.88
C THR A 5 -30.87 -34.97 -11.33
N GLU A 6 -31.95 -35.16 -10.58
CA GLU A 6 -32.72 -34.07 -9.96
C GLU A 6 -31.84 -33.17 -9.07
N ALA A 7 -30.90 -33.78 -8.33
CA ALA A 7 -29.94 -33.04 -7.51
C ALA A 7 -29.00 -32.15 -8.34
N GLN A 8 -28.57 -32.62 -9.53
CA GLN A 8 -27.74 -31.83 -10.45
C GLN A 8 -28.53 -30.65 -11.04
N ILE A 9 -29.81 -30.84 -11.34
CA ILE A 9 -30.70 -29.79 -11.85
C ILE A 9 -30.92 -28.73 -10.76
N ALA A 10 -31.22 -29.13 -9.53
CA ALA A 10 -31.40 -28.20 -8.42
C ALA A 10 -30.13 -27.39 -8.13
N HIS A 11 -28.95 -28.03 -8.20
CA HIS A 11 -27.67 -27.36 -8.07
C HIS A 11 -27.42 -26.34 -9.20
N GLN A 12 -27.75 -26.69 -10.43
CA GLN A 12 -27.62 -25.78 -11.58
C GLN A 12 -28.53 -24.55 -11.42
N GLN A 13 -29.79 -24.75 -11.02
CA GLN A 13 -30.73 -23.65 -10.73
C GLN A 13 -30.22 -22.71 -9.64
N LEU A 14 -29.55 -23.26 -8.61
CA LEU A 14 -28.94 -22.45 -7.55
C LEU A 14 -27.81 -21.57 -8.11
N ILE A 15 -26.93 -22.12 -8.95
CA ILE A 15 -25.84 -21.35 -9.58
C ILE A 15 -26.42 -20.23 -10.45
N GLU A 16 -27.42 -20.52 -11.26
CA GLU A 16 -28.06 -19.53 -12.15
C GLU A 16 -28.69 -18.37 -11.36
N LYS A 17 -29.33 -18.68 -10.22
CA LYS A 17 -29.91 -17.67 -9.35
C LYS A 17 -28.87 -16.75 -8.69
N LEU A 18 -27.65 -17.23 -8.46
CA LEU A 18 -26.57 -16.46 -7.82
C LEU A 18 -25.72 -15.66 -8.82
N ASP A 19 -26.06 -15.65 -10.11
CA ASP A 19 -25.33 -14.89 -11.13
C ASP A 19 -25.77 -13.42 -11.19
N LEU A 20 -24.79 -12.51 -11.09
CA LEU A 20 -24.99 -11.06 -11.22
C LEU A 20 -25.11 -10.56 -12.66
N HIS A 21 -24.84 -11.39 -13.67
CA HIS A 21 -24.95 -11.01 -15.09
C HIS A 21 -26.35 -11.26 -15.65
N SER A 22 -27.06 -12.25 -15.11
CA SER A 22 -28.47 -12.50 -15.41
C SER A 22 -29.37 -11.27 -15.13
N ILE A 23 -29.00 -10.44 -14.16
CA ILE A 23 -29.72 -9.21 -13.78
C ILE A 23 -29.12 -8.00 -14.51
N HIS A 24 -29.96 -7.30 -15.28
CA HIS A 24 -29.56 -6.08 -15.98
C HIS A 24 -29.26 -4.92 -15.01
N LYS A 25 -28.09 -4.28 -15.18
CA LYS A 25 -27.61 -3.21 -14.29
C LYS A 25 -28.08 -1.84 -14.80
N ASN A 26 -29.27 -1.41 -14.38
CA ASN A 26 -29.88 -0.12 -14.75
C ASN A 26 -29.19 1.13 -14.14
N PHE A 27 -28.33 0.94 -13.14
CA PHE A 27 -27.62 2.03 -12.44
C PHE A 27 -26.14 2.17 -12.86
N ARG A 28 -25.59 1.24 -13.65
CA ARG A 28 -24.17 1.28 -14.04
C ARG A 28 -23.99 2.18 -15.27
N ASN A 29 -23.15 3.21 -15.15
CA ASN A 29 -22.80 4.07 -16.29
C ASN A 29 -22.07 3.24 -17.38
N PRO A 30 -22.60 3.13 -18.61
CA PRO A 30 -21.99 2.37 -19.69
C PRO A 30 -20.70 3.01 -20.23
N ASN A 31 -20.51 4.31 -20.03
CA ASN A 31 -19.34 5.04 -20.54
C ASN A 31 -18.10 4.88 -19.66
N TRP A 32 -18.25 4.38 -18.43
CA TRP A 32 -17.13 4.21 -17.52
C TRP A 32 -16.24 3.04 -17.97
N ARG A 33 -14.93 3.30 -18.14
CA ARG A 33 -13.94 2.29 -18.50
C ARG A 33 -12.98 2.01 -17.33
N PRO A 34 -12.74 0.73 -16.99
CA PRO A 34 -11.81 0.39 -15.92
C PRO A 34 -10.36 0.76 -16.29
N ASN A 35 -9.64 1.35 -15.35
CA ASN A 35 -8.20 1.58 -15.51
C ASN A 35 -7.43 0.27 -15.27
N GLN A 36 -6.45 -0.03 -16.13
CA GLN A 36 -5.59 -1.20 -16.03
C GLN A 36 -4.69 -1.17 -14.76
N ARG A 37 -4.29 0.02 -14.30
CA ARG A 37 -3.30 0.21 -13.21
C ARG A 37 -3.93 0.25 -11.80
N ARG A 38 -5.01 -0.51 -11.55
CA ARG A 38 -5.74 -0.50 -10.26
C ARG A 38 -5.28 -1.60 -9.29
N ASN A 39 -4.97 -2.78 -9.80
CA ASN A 39 -4.61 -3.94 -8.98
C ASN A 39 -3.12 -3.88 -8.60
N LYS A 40 -2.82 -3.09 -7.57
CA LYS A 40 -1.45 -2.84 -7.08
C LYS A 40 -1.22 -3.56 -5.75
N ASN A 41 0.01 -4.07 -5.54
CA ASN A 41 0.44 -4.58 -4.23
C ASN A 41 0.75 -3.41 -3.28
N ILE A 42 0.60 -3.61 -1.97
CA ILE A 42 0.99 -2.64 -0.93
C ILE A 42 2.38 -2.06 -1.17
N LYS A 43 3.38 -2.89 -1.53
CA LYS A 43 4.73 -2.42 -1.86
C LYS A 43 4.75 -1.39 -2.98
N THR A 44 3.97 -1.62 -4.04
CA THR A 44 3.88 -0.69 -5.18
C THR A 44 3.11 0.57 -4.82
N ILE A 45 2.07 0.47 -3.99
CA ILE A 45 1.30 1.62 -3.48
C ILE A 45 2.19 2.51 -2.62
N LEU A 46 2.94 1.92 -1.70
CA LEU A 46 3.88 2.63 -0.84
C LEU A 46 5.01 3.28 -1.65
N GLY A 47 5.53 2.58 -2.67
CA GLY A 47 6.53 3.12 -3.59
C GLY A 47 6.03 4.33 -4.40
N ASP A 48 4.79 4.29 -4.88
CA ASP A 48 4.17 5.42 -5.59
C ASP A 48 3.92 6.61 -4.65
N ALA A 49 3.53 6.36 -3.39
CA ALA A 49 3.34 7.41 -2.38
C ALA A 49 4.66 8.12 -2.03
N SER A 50 5.72 7.38 -1.75
CA SER A 50 7.04 7.94 -1.45
C SER A 50 7.61 8.76 -2.62
N LYS A 51 7.48 8.28 -3.86
CA LYS A 51 7.89 9.03 -5.06
C LYS A 51 7.10 10.34 -5.22
N ARG A 52 5.79 10.30 -4.95
CA ARG A 52 4.93 11.48 -5.02
C ARG A 52 5.30 12.53 -3.98
N GLU A 53 5.61 12.11 -2.75
CA GLU A 53 6.10 13.00 -1.69
C GLU A 53 7.46 13.62 -2.04
N ALA A 54 8.38 12.82 -2.59
CA ALA A 54 9.68 13.30 -3.05
C ALA A 54 9.54 14.33 -4.19
N SER A 55 8.66 14.09 -5.17
CA SER A 55 8.40 15.05 -6.25
C SER A 55 7.72 16.34 -5.76
N ALA A 56 6.89 16.26 -4.71
CA ALA A 56 6.31 17.44 -4.08
C ALA A 56 7.36 18.27 -3.33
N LEU A 57 8.36 17.63 -2.71
CA LEU A 57 9.47 18.32 -2.03
C LEU A 57 10.53 18.88 -3.00
N ALA A 58 10.79 18.20 -4.11
CA ALA A 58 11.81 18.57 -5.10
C ALA A 58 11.39 19.75 -6.01
N THR A 59 10.12 20.19 -5.94
CA THR A 59 9.65 21.36 -6.68
C THR A 59 9.31 22.50 -5.71
N PRO A 60 10.30 23.20 -5.12
CA PRO A 60 10.07 24.58 -4.74
C PRO A 60 9.80 25.34 -6.05
N GLN A 61 8.59 25.87 -6.22
CA GLN A 61 8.32 26.88 -7.25
C GLN A 61 9.21 28.11 -6.96
N ASP A 62 10.44 28.09 -7.47
CA ASP A 62 11.35 29.23 -7.55
C ASP A 62 12.04 29.27 -8.92
N ILE A 63 11.34 28.79 -9.95
CA ILE A 63 11.77 29.00 -11.33
C ILE A 63 10.59 29.60 -12.08
N SER A 64 10.66 30.92 -12.16
CA SER A 64 9.99 31.80 -13.11
C SER A 64 9.73 31.10 -14.44
N GLY A 65 8.49 31.21 -14.92
CA GLY A 65 8.14 30.76 -16.25
C GLY A 65 8.95 31.53 -17.28
N ASP A 66 9.86 30.84 -17.95
CA ASP A 66 10.13 31.07 -19.36
C ASP A 66 10.97 29.91 -19.92
N ALA A 67 10.91 29.75 -21.25
CA ALA A 67 11.61 28.77 -22.07
C ALA A 67 10.96 27.38 -22.22
N THR A 68 10.07 27.28 -23.21
CA THR A 68 10.10 26.14 -24.13
C THR A 68 10.20 26.68 -25.56
N PRO A 69 11.22 26.31 -26.36
CA PRO A 69 11.37 26.83 -27.71
C PRO A 69 10.36 26.18 -28.64
N ALA A 70 9.69 27.02 -29.44
CA ALA A 70 8.86 26.60 -30.54
C ALA A 70 9.70 25.91 -31.61
N THR A 71 9.36 24.67 -31.97
CA THR A 71 9.67 24.09 -33.28
C THR A 71 8.39 23.58 -33.91
N ALA A 72 8.26 23.86 -35.20
CA ALA A 72 7.00 24.00 -35.92
C ALA A 72 6.48 22.69 -36.53
N ALA A 73 5.15 22.67 -36.66
CA ALA A 73 4.34 22.05 -37.70
C ALA A 73 4.31 20.51 -37.85
N THR A 74 3.17 19.93 -37.44
CA THR A 74 2.23 19.11 -38.25
C THR A 74 1.71 17.90 -37.44
N ALA A 75 0.50 18.07 -36.84
CA ALA A 75 -0.50 17.05 -36.43
C ALA A 75 -1.14 17.44 -35.07
N PRO A 76 -2.47 17.38 -34.87
CA PRO A 76 -3.03 17.27 -33.54
C PRO A 76 -3.28 15.79 -33.21
N ALA A 77 -2.45 15.28 -32.29
CA ALA A 77 -2.67 14.08 -31.47
C ALA A 77 -3.85 14.34 -30.50
N GLU A 78 -4.77 13.40 -30.23
CA GLU A 78 -4.67 12.14 -29.48
C GLU A 78 -4.00 12.27 -28.09
N ASP A 79 -4.80 11.96 -27.06
CA ASP A 79 -4.47 11.60 -25.67
C ASP A 79 -3.98 12.67 -24.67
N GLY A 80 -4.97 13.35 -24.07
CA GLY A 80 -4.85 14.11 -22.83
C GLY A 80 -5.75 13.56 -21.72
N LEU A 81 -5.11 13.00 -20.69
CA LEU A 81 -5.61 12.66 -19.35
C LEU A 81 -6.74 13.59 -18.85
N SER A 82 -8.01 13.18 -19.03
CA SER A 82 -9.15 13.86 -18.42
C SER A 82 -9.43 13.30 -17.02
N THR A 83 -8.71 13.84 -16.04
CA THR A 83 -9.17 13.92 -14.65
C THR A 83 -10.13 15.11 -14.58
N SER A 84 -11.42 14.80 -14.54
CA SER A 84 -12.52 15.74 -14.35
C SER A 84 -12.29 16.68 -13.16
N GLY A 85 -12.33 17.99 -13.41
CA GLY A 85 -12.45 19.01 -12.36
C GLY A 85 -11.57 20.26 -12.51
N ALA A 86 -11.42 20.83 -13.71
CA ALA A 86 -10.89 22.19 -13.86
C ALA A 86 -11.69 22.91 -14.95
N SER A 87 -12.73 23.63 -14.54
CA SER A 87 -13.33 24.66 -15.38
C SER A 87 -12.27 25.72 -15.64
N THR A 88 -11.80 25.83 -16.88
CA THR A 88 -11.01 26.96 -17.36
C THR A 88 -11.85 28.23 -17.20
N PRO A 89 -11.43 29.27 -16.48
CA PRO A 89 -12.01 30.58 -16.70
C PRO A 89 -11.41 31.10 -18.01
N ALA A 90 -12.27 31.34 -18.99
CA ALA A 90 -11.94 32.26 -20.08
C ALA A 90 -11.50 33.59 -19.46
N ALA A 91 -10.38 34.13 -19.94
CA ALA A 91 -9.93 35.46 -19.55
C ALA A 91 -10.96 36.49 -20.00
N SER A 92 -11.83 36.91 -19.08
CA SER A 92 -12.61 38.13 -19.25
C SER A 92 -11.87 39.25 -18.52
N ALA A 93 -11.41 40.21 -19.31
CA ALA A 93 -10.85 41.45 -18.83
C ALA A 93 -11.93 42.26 -18.09
N SER A 94 -11.86 42.33 -16.76
CA SER A 94 -12.33 43.48 -15.98
C SER A 94 -11.92 43.32 -14.52
N GLY A 95 -11.35 44.37 -13.94
CA GLY A 95 -10.81 44.36 -12.59
C GLY A 95 -11.87 44.28 -11.50
N THR A 96 -11.69 43.33 -10.57
CA THR A 96 -11.97 43.47 -9.13
C THR A 96 -11.41 42.25 -8.40
N ASN A 97 -10.45 42.47 -7.49
CA ASN A 97 -9.72 41.41 -6.78
C ASN A 97 -10.62 40.73 -5.74
N ALA A 98 -11.17 39.56 -6.06
CA ALA A 98 -11.69 38.62 -5.06
C ALA A 98 -10.55 37.69 -4.60
N PRO A 99 -10.31 37.50 -3.28
CA PRO A 99 -9.26 36.60 -2.81
C PRO A 99 -9.62 35.16 -3.21
N ASN A 100 -8.79 34.60 -4.09
CA ASN A 100 -8.98 33.29 -4.69
C ASN A 100 -8.79 32.17 -3.63
N LEU A 101 -9.90 31.59 -3.16
CA LEU A 101 -9.93 30.53 -2.14
C LEU A 101 -9.06 29.31 -2.52
N ALA A 102 -8.92 29.01 -3.81
CA ALA A 102 -8.06 27.94 -4.29
C ALA A 102 -6.57 28.27 -4.16
N GLN A 103 -6.19 29.55 -4.21
CA GLN A 103 -4.82 29.99 -3.90
C GLN A 103 -4.57 29.97 -2.38
N ALA A 104 -5.57 30.30 -1.56
CA ALA A 104 -5.47 30.28 -0.10
C ALA A 104 -5.32 28.86 0.50
N SER A 105 -5.99 27.85 -0.05
CA SER A 105 -5.83 26.45 0.40
C SER A 105 -4.45 25.86 0.07
N ARG A 106 -3.83 26.30 -1.03
CA ARG A 106 -2.46 25.91 -1.44
C ARG A 106 -1.41 26.55 -0.54
N SER A 107 -1.58 27.82 -0.16
CA SER A 107 -0.67 28.49 0.76
C SER A 107 -0.75 27.92 2.18
N LEU A 108 -1.94 27.50 2.65
CA LEU A 108 -2.07 26.77 3.92
C LEU A 108 -1.35 25.42 3.89
N SER A 109 -1.46 24.66 2.81
CA SER A 109 -0.76 23.38 2.65
C SER A 109 0.76 23.57 2.72
N LYS A 110 1.29 24.65 2.10
CA LYS A 110 2.70 25.04 2.17
C LYS A 110 3.13 25.42 3.59
N LEU A 111 2.34 26.25 4.28
CA LEU A 111 2.64 26.71 5.64
C LEU A 111 2.58 25.57 6.68
N VAL A 112 1.65 24.62 6.53
CA VAL A 112 1.58 23.43 7.39
C VAL A 112 2.81 22.52 7.18
N LEU A 113 3.29 22.40 5.94
CA LEU A 113 4.52 21.66 5.61
C LEU A 113 5.77 22.35 6.19
N GLU A 114 5.92 23.67 6.00
CA GLU A 114 7.04 24.43 6.57
C GLU A 114 7.04 24.39 8.11
N LYS A 115 5.86 24.42 8.73
CA LYS A 115 5.69 24.28 10.19
C LYS A 115 6.07 22.88 10.67
N SER A 116 5.74 21.82 9.94
CA SER A 116 6.12 20.44 10.32
C SER A 116 7.62 20.18 10.17
N LEU A 117 8.30 20.89 9.27
CA LEU A 117 9.76 20.82 9.11
C LEU A 117 10.53 21.68 10.13
N ARG A 118 9.89 22.67 10.77
CA ARG A 118 10.56 23.57 11.72
C ARG A 118 10.61 22.97 13.13
N MET A 119 11.60 22.10 13.35
CA MET A 119 12.01 21.68 14.70
C MET A 119 12.54 22.88 15.52
N PRO A 120 12.35 22.89 16.85
CA PRO A 120 12.82 23.98 17.72
C PRO A 120 14.36 24.08 17.73
N PRO A 121 14.93 25.30 17.84
CA PRO A 121 16.37 25.50 17.88
C PRO A 121 16.90 25.12 19.27
N GLY A 122 17.39 23.89 19.41
CA GLY A 122 17.98 23.41 20.66
C GLY A 122 18.33 21.92 20.75
N GLY A 123 18.13 21.13 19.69
CA GLY A 123 18.50 19.70 19.67
C GLY A 123 19.68 19.46 18.74
N GLY A 124 20.78 18.93 19.29
CA GLY A 124 22.04 18.69 18.59
C GLY A 124 21.97 17.65 17.45
N VAL A 125 23.05 17.67 16.68
CA VAL A 125 23.38 16.84 15.51
C VAL A 125 22.92 15.39 15.65
N GLY A 126 21.94 15.06 14.83
CA GLY A 126 21.50 13.70 14.54
C GLY A 126 20.54 13.81 13.38
N THR A 127 20.96 13.37 12.21
CA THR A 127 20.14 13.25 11.00
C THR A 127 18.83 12.55 11.32
N SER A 128 17.79 13.33 11.61
CA SER A 128 16.42 12.83 11.59
C SER A 128 15.96 12.82 10.14
N THR A 129 16.46 11.83 9.40
CA THR A 129 15.77 11.25 8.24
C THR A 129 14.50 10.52 8.72
N ALA A 130 13.80 11.10 9.69
CA ALA A 130 12.52 10.60 10.16
C ALA A 130 11.51 11.03 9.09
N PRO A 131 10.85 10.09 8.41
CA PRO A 131 9.84 10.44 7.43
C PRO A 131 8.78 11.31 8.12
N SER A 132 8.40 12.42 7.47
CA SER A 132 7.34 13.30 7.98
C SER A 132 6.14 12.45 8.40
N ALA A 133 5.74 12.55 9.67
CA ALA A 133 4.69 11.73 10.25
C ALA A 133 3.35 12.08 9.61
N THR A 134 3.04 11.42 8.50
CA THR A 134 1.72 11.47 7.85
C THR A 134 0.81 10.45 8.53
N TYR A 135 -0.51 10.67 8.52
CA TYR A 135 -1.51 9.77 9.11
C TYR A 135 -1.34 8.28 8.71
N THR A 136 -0.73 8.02 7.56
CA THR A 136 -0.44 6.68 7.00
C THR A 136 0.89 6.07 7.47
N ASN A 137 1.79 6.86 8.07
CA ASN A 137 3.17 6.49 8.38
C ASN A 137 3.44 6.34 9.90
N ILE A 138 2.37 6.29 10.71
CA ILE A 138 2.48 6.03 12.14
C ILE A 138 2.43 4.51 12.34
N GLU A 139 3.45 3.81 11.86
CA GLU A 139 3.65 2.42 12.25
C GLU A 139 4.07 2.35 13.72
N SER A 140 3.63 1.30 14.42
CA SER A 140 4.05 1.07 15.80
C SER A 140 5.56 0.82 15.83
N ALA A 141 6.28 1.52 16.71
CA ALA A 141 7.69 1.25 16.94
C ALA A 141 7.91 -0.23 17.31
N PRO A 142 9.04 -0.84 16.89
CA PRO A 142 9.35 -2.21 17.26
C PRO A 142 9.50 -2.33 18.78
N SER A 143 9.10 -3.48 19.33
CA SER A 143 9.27 -3.76 20.75
C SER A 143 10.74 -3.96 21.09
N LEU A 144 11.23 -3.24 22.12
CA LEU A 144 12.56 -3.44 22.72
C LEU A 144 12.55 -4.44 23.88
N ALA A 145 11.37 -4.91 24.29
CA ALA A 145 11.22 -5.84 25.40
C ALA A 145 11.70 -7.25 25.03
N HIS A 146 12.30 -7.95 26.00
CA HIS A 146 12.73 -9.33 25.84
C HIS A 146 11.55 -10.23 25.50
N ALA A 147 11.60 -10.92 24.36
CA ALA A 147 10.56 -11.83 23.93
C ALA A 147 10.55 -13.09 24.81
N ARG A 148 9.37 -13.50 25.26
CA ARG A 148 9.19 -14.80 25.93
C ARG A 148 9.30 -15.92 24.90
N HIS A 149 9.89 -17.05 25.30
CA HIS A 149 10.11 -18.18 24.42
C HIS A 149 9.17 -19.32 24.78
N TYR A 150 8.40 -19.75 23.80
CA TYR A 150 7.45 -20.86 23.89
C TYR A 150 7.86 -21.98 22.95
N CYS A 151 7.44 -23.19 23.29
CA CYS A 151 7.70 -24.39 22.52
C CYS A 151 6.91 -24.34 21.22
N ASP A 152 7.59 -24.61 20.10
CA ASP A 152 6.96 -24.53 18.78
C ASP A 152 5.91 -25.64 18.56
N VAL A 153 5.99 -26.75 19.32
CA VAL A 153 5.08 -27.90 19.20
C VAL A 153 3.89 -27.82 20.16
N THR A 154 4.14 -27.43 21.42
CA THR A 154 3.13 -27.53 22.50
C THR A 154 2.63 -26.18 23.02
N GLY A 155 3.32 -25.08 22.73
CA GLY A 155 2.99 -23.74 23.27
C GLY A 155 3.39 -23.53 24.74
N LEU A 156 3.92 -24.54 25.44
CA LEU A 156 4.44 -24.40 26.81
C LEU A 156 5.71 -23.53 26.83
N PRO A 157 6.08 -22.90 27.97
CA PRO A 157 7.31 -22.12 28.06
C PRO A 157 8.53 -23.00 27.74
N ALA A 158 9.35 -22.60 26.77
CA ALA A 158 10.49 -23.41 26.30
C ALA A 158 11.82 -22.83 26.78
N PRO A 159 12.47 -23.43 27.79
CA PRO A 159 13.79 -23.00 28.24
C PRO A 159 14.92 -23.46 27.30
N TYR A 160 14.68 -24.42 26.40
CA TYR A 160 15.71 -25.03 25.57
C TYR A 160 15.44 -24.87 24.07
N HIS A 161 16.51 -24.91 23.27
CA HIS A 161 16.47 -24.88 21.81
C HIS A 161 17.39 -25.95 21.21
N ASP A 162 17.00 -26.51 20.06
CA ASP A 162 17.81 -27.50 19.34
C ASP A 162 18.78 -26.79 18.36
N PRO A 163 20.10 -27.01 18.44
CA PRO A 163 21.06 -26.38 17.53
C PRO A 163 20.91 -26.85 16.07
N LYS A 164 20.35 -28.05 15.83
CA LYS A 164 20.19 -28.60 14.47
C LYS A 164 18.98 -27.99 13.77
N THR A 165 17.80 -28.11 14.38
CA THR A 165 16.53 -27.64 13.78
C THR A 165 16.19 -26.19 14.11
N ARG A 166 16.83 -25.58 15.12
CA ARG A 166 16.48 -24.26 15.69
C ARG A 166 15.06 -24.18 16.28
N MET A 167 14.45 -25.34 16.57
CA MET A 167 13.16 -25.44 17.25
C MET A 167 13.32 -25.29 18.77
N ARG A 168 12.31 -24.70 19.42
CA ARG A 168 12.23 -24.51 20.87
C ARG A 168 11.41 -25.64 21.50
N TYR A 169 11.90 -26.24 22.59
CA TYR A 169 11.26 -27.37 23.27
C TYR A 169 11.22 -27.21 24.79
N HIS A 170 10.23 -27.86 25.41
CA HIS A 170 10.01 -27.79 26.87
C HIS A 170 10.69 -28.94 27.63
N ASN A 171 10.49 -30.18 27.19
CA ASN A 171 10.96 -31.39 27.86
C ASN A 171 11.62 -32.37 26.87
N LYS A 172 12.21 -33.44 27.42
CA LYS A 172 12.89 -34.50 26.64
C LYS A 172 11.98 -35.22 25.64
N GLU A 173 10.68 -35.35 25.94
CA GLU A 173 9.72 -36.04 25.08
C GLU A 173 9.51 -35.27 23.77
N VAL A 174 9.34 -33.94 23.87
CA VAL A 174 9.23 -33.06 22.70
C VAL A 174 10.55 -33.05 21.92
N PHE A 175 11.69 -33.09 22.60
CA PHE A 175 12.99 -33.21 21.93
C PHE A 175 13.13 -34.52 21.17
N GLY A 176 12.69 -35.65 21.75
CA GLY A 176 12.62 -36.95 21.08
C GLY A 176 11.78 -36.90 19.82
N LEU A 177 10.58 -36.30 19.91
CA LEU A 177 9.71 -36.08 18.76
C LEU A 177 10.39 -35.26 17.66
N ILE A 178 11.02 -34.12 18.01
CA ILE A 178 11.73 -33.26 17.06
C ILE A 178 12.83 -34.03 16.31
N ARG A 179 13.50 -34.97 16.98
CA ARG A 179 14.55 -35.79 16.34
C ARG A 179 14.04 -36.87 15.40
N THR A 180 12.79 -37.30 15.56
CA THR A 180 12.13 -38.20 14.61
C THR A 180 11.51 -37.45 13.42
N LEU A 181 11.35 -36.14 13.54
CA LEU A 181 10.67 -35.33 12.55
C LEU A 181 11.54 -35.13 11.29
N PRO A 182 10.98 -35.26 10.08
CA PRO A 182 11.72 -34.98 8.86
C PRO A 182 12.03 -33.48 8.76
N GLN A 183 13.17 -33.15 8.13
CA GLN A 183 13.64 -31.78 7.92
C GLN A 183 12.57 -30.79 7.39
N PRO A 184 11.76 -31.10 6.37
CA PRO A 184 10.73 -30.16 5.88
C PRO A 184 9.63 -29.85 6.89
N ALA A 185 9.30 -30.79 7.79
CA ALA A 185 8.30 -30.55 8.81
C ALA A 185 8.86 -29.62 9.91
N ALA A 186 10.14 -29.73 10.26
CA ALA A 186 10.78 -28.76 11.15
C ALA A 186 10.75 -27.34 10.56
N GLU A 187 11.01 -27.21 9.25
CA GLU A 187 10.94 -25.94 8.52
C GLU A 187 9.54 -25.30 8.57
N GLN A 188 8.47 -26.10 8.44
CA GLN A 188 7.08 -25.62 8.59
C GLN A 188 6.79 -25.08 10.00
N TYR A 189 7.32 -25.72 11.06
CA TYR A 189 7.19 -25.18 12.42
C TYR A 189 7.94 -23.85 12.56
N LEU A 190 9.10 -23.70 11.93
CA LEU A 190 9.82 -22.42 11.89
C LEU A 190 9.08 -21.37 11.09
N GLU A 191 8.38 -21.75 10.01
CA GLU A 191 7.57 -20.86 9.18
C GLU A 191 6.37 -20.32 9.97
N ALA A 192 5.67 -21.19 10.70
CA ALA A 192 4.59 -20.80 11.59
C ALA A 192 5.05 -19.80 12.67
N ARG A 193 6.29 -19.91 13.16
CA ARG A 193 6.90 -18.93 14.07
C ARG A 193 7.38 -17.64 13.36
N GLY A 194 7.54 -17.67 12.05
CA GLY A 194 8.17 -16.58 11.28
C GLY A 194 9.70 -16.55 11.37
N ALA A 195 10.34 -17.67 11.72
CA ALA A 195 11.80 -17.83 11.79
C ALA A 195 12.39 -18.68 10.64
N HIS A 196 11.58 -19.01 9.63
CA HIS A 196 11.99 -19.81 8.49
C HIS A 196 12.95 -19.04 7.58
N THR A 197 14.06 -19.67 7.20
CA THR A 197 15.05 -19.11 6.28
C THR A 197 14.86 -19.71 4.90
N VAL A 198 14.22 -18.97 3.98
CA VAL A 198 14.14 -19.35 2.57
C VAL A 198 15.44 -18.94 1.88
N LEU A 199 16.21 -19.92 1.38
CA LEU A 199 17.35 -19.64 0.50
C LEU A 199 16.81 -19.09 -0.83
N LYS A 200 17.43 -18.02 -1.33
CA LYS A 200 17.00 -17.29 -2.52
C LYS A 200 18.02 -17.40 -3.63
#